data_AF-K6V212-F1
#
_entry.id   AF-K6V212-F1
#
_cell.length_a   1.000
_cell.length_b   1.000
_cell.length_c   1.000
_cell.angle_alpha   90.00
_cell.angle_beta   90.00
_cell.angle_gamma   90.00
#
_symmetry.space_group_name_H-M   'P 1'
#
loop_
_entity.id
_entity.type
_entity.pdbx_description
1 polymer ?
#
loop_
_entity_poly.entity_id
_entity_poly.type
_entity_poly.pdbx_seq_one_letter_code
_entity_poly.pdbx_strand_id
1 'polypeptide(L)'
;MVASTNLSIELEPYQSVLKRKYIPYLLFLFHIFAFVSVVFLLDHLCERRNKRSMKTDLLLCLITSVNVGLALYVLLLYFNVCL
;
A
#
# COMPACT_ATOMS: atom_id res chain seq x y z
N MET A 1 -20.98 -9.19 -32.23
CA MET A 1 -19.96 -9.88 -31.41
C MET A 1 -18.63 -9.20 -31.69
N VAL A 2 -18.22 -8.28 -30.81
CA VAL A 2 -16.90 -7.67 -30.90
C VAL A 2 -15.92 -8.72 -30.39
N ALA A 3 -15.14 -9.29 -31.30
CA ALA A 3 -14.05 -10.16 -30.95
C ALA A 3 -13.11 -9.35 -30.05
N SER A 4 -13.01 -9.74 -28.78
CA SER A 4 -11.96 -9.29 -27.88
C SER A 4 -10.64 -9.80 -28.46
N THR A 5 -10.05 -9.03 -29.36
CA THR A 5 -8.68 -9.23 -29.77
C THR A 5 -7.85 -9.23 -28.49
N ASN A 6 -7.18 -10.36 -28.25
CA ASN A 6 -6.14 -10.48 -27.26
C ASN A 6 -5.06 -9.46 -27.64
N LEU A 7 -5.25 -8.21 -27.21
CA LEU A 7 -4.19 -7.24 -27.07
C LEU A 7 -3.33 -7.81 -25.93
N SER A 8 -2.45 -8.74 -26.28
CA SER A 8 -1.17 -8.88 -25.62
C SER A 8 -0.52 -7.52 -25.78
N ILE A 9 -0.85 -6.61 -24.86
CA ILE A 9 -0.14 -5.35 -24.70
C ILE A 9 1.26 -5.79 -24.24
N GLU A 10 2.10 -6.10 -25.23
CA GLU A 10 3.55 -6.12 -25.10
C GLU A 10 3.93 -4.68 -24.78
N LEU A 11 3.75 -4.30 -23.51
CA LEU A 11 4.49 -3.20 -22.91
C LEU A 11 5.95 -3.55 -23.21
N GLU A 12 6.56 -2.83 -24.16
CA GLU A 12 8.00 -2.80 -24.37
C GLU A 12 8.70 -2.85 -23.02
N PRO A 13 9.85 -3.53 -22.88
CA PRO A 13 10.47 -3.75 -21.60
C PRO A 13 11.04 -2.42 -21.13
N TYR A 14 10.19 -1.58 -20.53
CA TYR A 14 10.63 -0.60 -19.57
C TYR A 14 11.60 -1.36 -18.68
N GLN A 15 12.84 -0.89 -18.59
CA GLN A 15 13.73 -1.27 -17.50
C GLN A 15 13.11 -0.74 -16.21
N SER A 16 11.97 -1.32 -15.83
CA SER A 16 11.23 -1.01 -14.65
C SER A 16 12.09 -1.52 -13.51
N VAL A 17 12.44 -0.62 -12.58
CA VAL A 17 13.12 -0.93 -11.31
C VAL A 17 12.47 -2.14 -10.62
N LEU A 18 11.18 -2.37 -10.89
CA LEU A 18 10.40 -3.49 -10.39
C LEU A 18 9.83 -4.37 -11.51
N LYS A 19 10.25 -5.64 -11.61
CA LYS A 19 9.64 -6.59 -12.56
C LYS A 19 8.18 -6.87 -12.18
N ARG A 20 7.29 -6.88 -13.17
CA ARG A 20 5.83 -7.09 -13.00
C ARG A 20 5.47 -8.35 -12.20
N LYS A 21 6.28 -9.40 -12.30
CA LYS A 21 6.15 -10.66 -11.52
C LYS A 21 6.18 -10.44 -9.99
N TYR A 22 6.83 -9.39 -9.50
CA TYR A 22 6.98 -9.11 -8.06
C TYR A 22 5.91 -8.17 -7.50
N ILE A 23 5.12 -7.50 -8.34
CA ILE A 23 4.04 -6.59 -7.92
C ILE A 23 3.04 -7.27 -6.95
N PRO A 24 2.52 -8.48 -7.19
CA PRO A 24 1.57 -9.11 -6.25
C PRO A 24 2.20 -9.42 -4.88
N TYR A 25 3.49 -9.77 -4.84
CA TYR A 25 4.19 -10.01 -3.57
C TYR A 25 4.37 -8.71 -2.77
N LEU A 26 4.69 -7.62 -3.45
CA LEU A 26 4.77 -6.30 -2.81
C LEU A 26 3.41 -5.81 -2.34
N LEU A 27 2.35 -6.02 -3.13
CA LEU A 27 0.98 -5.70 -2.74
C LEU A 27 0.64 -6.37 -1.40
N PHE A 28 0.89 -7.67 -1.30
CA PHE A 28 0.62 -8.43 -0.08
C PHE A 28 1.44 -7.91 1.11
N LEU A 29 2.73 -7.67 0.92
CA LEU A 29 3.64 -7.20 1.97
C LEU A 29 3.21 -5.81 2.49
N PHE A 30 2.94 -4.85 1.60
CA PHE A 30 2.50 -3.51 1.99
C PHE A 30 1.12 -3.51 2.64
N HIS A 31 0.18 -4.35 2.20
CA HIS A 31 -1.13 -4.44 2.84
C HIS A 31 -1.06 -5.01 4.25
N ILE A 32 -0.25 -6.05 4.48
CA ILE A 32 -0.01 -6.56 5.83
C ILE A 32 0.61 -5.47 6.71
N PHE A 33 1.62 -4.77 6.19
CA PHE A 33 2.31 -3.72 6.95
C PHE A 33 1.37 -2.56 7.31
N ALA A 34 0.54 -2.14 6.36
CA ALA A 34 -0.49 -1.13 6.58
C ALA A 34 -1.52 -1.59 7.63
N PHE A 35 -1.98 -2.84 7.55
CA PHE A 35 -2.92 -3.40 8.51
C PHE A 35 -2.34 -3.42 9.93
N VAL A 36 -1.13 -3.95 10.11
CA VAL A 36 -0.44 -3.97 11.41
C VAL A 36 -0.22 -2.55 11.95
N SER A 37 0.15 -1.61 11.08
CA SER A 37 0.32 -0.20 11.48
C SER A 37 -0.98 0.40 12.02
N VAL A 38 -2.11 0.16 11.34
CA VAL A 38 -3.43 0.63 11.78
C VAL A 38 -3.85 -0.01 13.10
N VAL A 39 -3.63 -1.32 13.26
CA VAL A 39 -3.92 -2.02 14.53
C VAL A 39 -3.10 -1.42 15.67
N PHE A 40 -1.81 -1.18 15.46
CA PHE A 40 -0.94 -0.58 16.47
C PHE A 40 -1.35 0.85 16.83
N LEU A 41 -1.79 1.63 15.84
CA LEU A 41 -2.35 2.96 16.09
C LEU A 41 -3.63 2.88 16.92
N LEU A 42 -4.55 1.97 16.59
CA LEU A 42 -5.78 1.77 17.36
C LEU A 42 -5.51 1.33 18.80
N ASP A 43 -4.57 0.40 18.99
CA ASP A 43 -4.15 -0.07 20.31
C ASP A 43 -3.58 1.08 21.15
N HIS A 44 -2.66 1.87 20.57
CA HIS A 44 -2.11 3.07 21.20
C HIS A 44 -3.18 4.14 21.47
N LEU A 45 -4.20 4.26 20.60
CA LEU A 45 -5.29 5.20 20.81
C LEU A 45 -6.23 4.75 21.94
N CYS A 46 -6.38 3.44 22.14
CA CYS A 46 -7.20 2.82 23.19
C CYS A 46 -6.51 2.77 24.55
N GLU A 47 -5.17 2.68 24.60
CA GLU A 47 -4.41 2.70 25.84
C GLU A 47 -4.56 4.05 26.58
N ARG A 48 -4.72 3.97 27.91
CA ARG A 48 -5.36 4.98 28.77
C ARG A 48 -4.82 6.42 28.61
N ARG A 49 -5.78 7.36 28.53
CA ARG A 49 -5.75 8.85 28.52
C ARG A 49 -4.76 9.56 29.48
N ASN A 50 -4.10 8.87 30.42
CA ASN A 50 -3.34 9.50 31.51
C ASN A 50 -1.83 9.73 31.23
N LYS A 51 -1.24 9.14 30.20
CA LYS A 51 0.20 9.34 29.85
C LYS A 51 0.42 9.58 28.36
N ARG A 52 -0.56 10.21 27.71
CA ARG A 52 -0.56 10.37 26.26
C ARG A 52 0.31 11.56 25.86
N SER A 53 1.38 11.30 25.12
CA SER A 53 2.19 12.37 24.52
C SER A 53 1.62 12.68 23.14
N MET A 54 1.13 13.91 22.95
CA MET A 54 0.60 14.34 21.64
C MET A 54 1.62 14.19 20.51
N LYS A 55 2.92 14.27 20.83
CA LYS A 55 4.02 14.07 19.87
C LYS A 55 4.10 12.63 19.34
N THR A 56 3.89 11.63 20.20
CA THR A 56 3.97 10.22 19.79
C THR A 56 2.75 9.84 18.96
N ASP A 57 1.56 10.32 19.31
CA ASP A 57 0.34 10.12 18.52
C ASP A 57 0.49 10.66 17.09
N LEU A 58 1.05 11.87 16.94
CA LEU A 58 1.23 12.52 15.65
C LEU A 58 2.24 11.78 14.76
N LEU A 59 3.35 11.32 15.35
CA LEU A 59 4.35 10.50 14.65
C LEU A 59 3.76 9.15 14.21
N LEU A 60 3.03 8.47 15.10
CA LEU A 60 2.44 7.18 14.81
C LEU A 60 1.40 7.31 13.70
N CYS A 61 0.56 8.34 13.75
CA CYS A 61 -0.40 8.68 12.70
C CYS A 61 0.30 8.94 11.36
N LEU A 62 1.39 9.71 11.34
CA LEU A 62 2.15 9.99 10.12
C LEU A 62 2.72 8.71 9.50
N ILE A 63 3.32 7.82 10.31
CA ILE A 63 3.83 6.52 9.84
C ILE A 63 2.70 5.67 9.27
N THR A 64 1.56 5.59 9.95
CA THR A 64 0.41 4.81 9.46
C THR A 64 -0.13 5.36 8.14
N SER A 65 -0.24 6.68 8.00
CA SER A 65 -0.72 7.35 6.77
C SER A 65 0.20 7.05 5.58
N VAL A 66 1.52 7.12 5.78
CA VAL A 66 2.50 6.78 4.74
C VAL A 66 2.38 5.30 4.33
N ASN A 67 2.26 4.38 5.30
CA ASN A 67 2.13 2.95 5.02
C ASN A 67 0.84 2.62 4.27
N VAL A 68 -0.29 3.21 4.66
CA VAL A 68 -1.58 3.03 3.97
C VAL A 68 -1.53 3.64 2.56
N GLY A 69 -0.93 4.82 2.41
CA GLY A 69 -0.75 5.47 1.11
C GLY A 69 0.10 4.63 0.14
N LEU A 70 1.20 4.06 0.63
CA LEU A 70 2.04 3.13 -0.15
C LEU A 70 1.27 1.85 -0.53
N ALA A 71 0.50 1.27 0.39
CA ALA A 71 -0.32 0.10 0.11
C ALA A 71 -1.35 0.38 -0.99
N LEU A 72 -2.04 1.52 -0.93
CA LEU A 72 -2.99 1.95 -1.96
C LEU A 72 -2.32 2.22 -3.30
N TYR A 73 -1.14 2.85 -3.30
CA TYR A 73 -0.38 3.10 -4.51
C TYR A 73 0.00 1.78 -5.22
N VAL A 74 0.49 0.79 -4.48
CA VAL A 74 0.83 -0.53 -5.04
C VAL A 74 -0.41 -1.28 -5.50
N LEU A 75 -1.56 -1.11 -4.83
CA LEU A 75 -2.85 -1.65 -5.28
C LEU A 75 -3.25 -1.07 -6.64
N LEU A 76 -3.14 0.24 -6.80
CA LEU A 76 -3.47 0.92 -8.07
C LEU A 76 -2.53 0.52 -9.20
N LEU A 77 -1.24 0.34 -8.91
CA LEU A 77 -0.28 -0.21 -9.86
C LEU A 77 -0.63 -1.64 -10.28
N TYR A 78 -1.08 -2.48 -9.35
CA TYR A 78 -1.48 -3.85 -9.66
C TYR A 78 -2.66 -3.91 -10.64
N PHE A 79 -3.65 -3.04 -10.46
CA PHE A 79 -4.79 -2.92 -11.38
C PHE A 79 -4.49 -2.14 -12.67
N ASN A 80 -3.23 -1.76 -12.92
CA ASN A 80 -2.84 -0.92 -14.06
C ASN A 80 -3.62 0.40 -14.15
N VAL A 81 -4.16 0.93 -13.05
CA VAL A 81 -4.96 2.19 -13.07
C VAL A 81 -4.06 3.41 -13.21
N CYS A 82 -2.80 3.30 -12.79
CA CYS A 82 -1.80 4.37 -12.84
C CYS A 82 -0.72 4.16 -13.92
N LEU A 83 -0.98 3.33 -14.92
CA LEU A 83 -0.03 2.97 -15.99
C LEU A 83 -0.58 3.36 -17.36
#